data_AF-A0A8J6KWH7-F1
#
_entry.id   AF-A0A8J6KWH7-F1
#
_cell.length_a   1.000
_cell.length_b   1.000
_cell.length_c   1.000
_cell.angle_alpha   90.00
_cell.angle_beta   90.00
_cell.angle_gamma   90.00
#
_symmetry.space_group_name_H-M   'P 1'
#
loop_
_entity.id
_entity.type
_entity.pdbx_description
1 polymer ?
#
loop_
_entity_poly.entity_id
_entity_poly.type
_entity_poly.pdbx_seq_one_letter_code
_entity_poly.pdbx_strand_id
1 'polypeptide(L)'
;METVVRALLTGSFCGKHRPTQNIQQGSLGEESCVLCCEDLSKTSVENIRSPCCSQAIYHRKCIQKYAHTSAKHFFKCPQCNNREEFPREMLRMGIHIPDRDAAWELEPGAFSELYQRYKHCDAPICLYQQGRDSFEDEGQWRLVLCATCGSHGTHRECSSVRPNSKKWECRECLPDSTMDYVSEDSADVPCCSSAFQPQEHISRATDLEENAGSSWTEWIRPSLSEKPESSGGRRRRSWRSKGVTKNCKKSK
;
A
#
# COMPACT_ATOMS: atom_id res chain seq x y z
N MET A 1 4.71 -49.20 4.44
CA MET A 1 4.31 -47.78 4.47
C MET A 1 5.55 -46.98 4.10
N GLU A 2 5.82 -46.89 2.81
CA GLU A 2 7.04 -46.25 2.28
C GLU A 2 6.84 -44.75 2.18
N THR A 3 7.63 -44.03 2.97
CA THR A 3 7.72 -42.57 2.98
C THR A 3 8.43 -42.14 1.70
N VAL A 4 7.67 -41.76 0.67
CA VAL A 4 8.24 -41.15 -0.53
C VAL A 4 8.73 -39.74 -0.17
N VAL A 5 10.02 -39.64 0.14
CA VAL A 5 10.75 -38.37 0.15
C VAL A 5 10.74 -37.85 -1.28
N ARG A 6 9.73 -37.05 -1.63
CA ARG A 6 9.74 -36.29 -2.88
C ARG A 6 10.75 -35.15 -2.73
N ALA A 7 12.00 -35.45 -3.05
CA ALA A 7 12.95 -34.43 -3.45
C ALA A 7 12.32 -33.66 -4.61
N LEU A 8 12.08 -32.36 -4.44
CA LEU A 8 11.75 -31.44 -5.52
C LEU A 8 13.01 -31.24 -6.37
N LEU A 9 13.36 -32.25 -7.15
CA LEU A 9 14.42 -32.17 -8.15
C LEU A 9 13.96 -31.19 -9.22
N THR A 10 14.58 -30.02 -9.27
CA THR A 10 14.50 -29.11 -10.42
C THR A 10 15.13 -29.83 -11.61
N GLY A 11 14.30 -30.44 -12.46
CA GLY A 11 14.77 -31.09 -13.68
C GLY A 11 15.55 -30.09 -14.54
N SER A 12 16.79 -30.43 -14.90
CA SER A 12 17.55 -29.64 -15.86
C SER A 12 17.02 -29.96 -17.26
N PHE A 13 16.18 -29.09 -17.81
CA PHE A 13 15.63 -29.28 -19.15
C PHE A 13 16.51 -28.63 -20.21
N CYS A 14 16.76 -29.33 -21.32
CA CYS A 14 17.37 -28.71 -22.49
C CYS A 14 16.36 -27.84 -23.24
N GLY A 15 16.83 -26.97 -24.15
CA GLY A 15 15.95 -26.06 -24.90
C GLY A 15 14.83 -26.75 -25.71
N LYS A 16 14.99 -28.03 -26.05
CA LYS A 16 13.98 -28.83 -26.76
C LYS A 16 12.95 -29.48 -25.83
N HIS A 17 13.31 -29.75 -24.58
CA HIS A 17 12.47 -30.49 -23.63
C HIS A 17 11.99 -29.64 -22.45
N ARG A 18 12.26 -28.33 -22.48
CA ARG A 18 11.78 -27.38 -21.48
C ARG A 18 10.25 -27.33 -21.45
N PRO A 19 9.65 -27.27 -20.26
CA PRO A 19 8.23 -27.02 -20.11
C PRO A 19 7.82 -25.69 -20.78
N THR A 20 6.65 -25.70 -21.40
CA THR A 20 6.06 -24.54 -22.07
C THR A 20 4.67 -24.27 -21.51
N GLN A 21 4.21 -23.04 -21.73
CA GLN A 21 2.83 -22.61 -21.51
C GLN A 21 2.31 -22.09 -22.85
N ASN A 22 1.03 -22.32 -23.13
CA ASN A 22 0.38 -21.73 -24.29
C ASN A 22 -0.02 -20.29 -23.94
N ILE A 23 0.92 -19.36 -24.13
CA ILE A 23 0.68 -17.93 -24.01
C ILE A 23 0.31 -17.46 -25.41
N GLN A 24 -0.99 -17.47 -25.74
CA GLN A 24 -1.47 -16.85 -26.97
C GLN A 24 -1.21 -15.35 -26.87
N GLN A 25 -0.44 -14.80 -27.82
CA GLN A 25 -0.29 -13.35 -28.01
C GLN A 25 -1.57 -12.76 -28.65
N GLY A 26 -2.73 -13.23 -28.23
CA GLY A 26 -4.02 -12.89 -28.82
C GLY A 26 -4.35 -11.43 -28.52
N SER A 27 -4.49 -10.66 -29.59
CA SER A 27 -4.95 -9.26 -29.65
C SER A 27 -5.77 -8.80 -28.44
N LEU A 28 -5.15 -8.12 -27.47
CA LEU A 28 -5.76 -7.06 -26.64
C LEU A 28 -4.71 -6.47 -25.68
N GLY A 29 -4.27 -5.23 -25.95
CA GLY A 29 -3.61 -4.35 -24.98
C GLY A 29 -2.14 -4.65 -24.68
N GLU A 30 -1.41 -3.60 -24.36
CA GLU A 30 -0.01 -3.62 -23.90
C GLU A 30 0.09 -4.44 -22.60
N GLU A 31 0.25 -5.77 -22.71
CA GLU A 31 0.48 -6.61 -21.55
C GLU A 31 1.90 -6.35 -21.03
N SER A 32 2.00 -5.72 -19.87
CA SER A 32 3.25 -5.46 -19.15
C SER A 32 3.49 -6.49 -18.06
N CYS A 33 4.76 -6.71 -17.74
CA CYS A 33 5.14 -7.56 -16.63
C CYS A 33 4.72 -6.92 -15.30
N VAL A 34 3.86 -7.60 -14.55
CA VAL A 34 3.31 -7.09 -13.27
C VAL A 34 4.40 -6.81 -12.20
N LEU A 35 5.60 -7.39 -12.33
CA LEU A 35 6.68 -7.21 -11.36
C LEU A 35 7.60 -6.01 -11.65
N CYS A 36 7.77 -5.63 -12.91
CA CYS A 36 8.65 -4.51 -13.28
C CYS A 36 7.95 -3.39 -14.07
N CYS A 37 6.68 -3.58 -14.43
CA CYS A 37 5.87 -2.67 -15.23
C CYS A 37 6.45 -2.38 -16.62
N GLU A 38 7.34 -3.23 -17.12
CA GLU A 38 7.92 -3.13 -18.48
C GLU A 38 7.22 -4.09 -19.44
N ASP A 39 7.29 -3.79 -20.74
CA ASP A 39 6.74 -4.62 -21.80
C ASP A 39 7.24 -6.06 -21.76
N LEU A 40 6.35 -7.00 -22.05
CA LEU A 40 6.70 -8.42 -22.14
C LEU A 40 7.66 -8.70 -23.30
N SER A 41 8.50 -9.73 -23.14
CA SER A 41 9.39 -10.15 -24.21
C SER A 41 8.56 -10.63 -25.41
N LYS A 42 8.99 -10.26 -26.62
CA LYS A 42 8.41 -10.80 -27.87
C LYS A 42 8.51 -12.33 -27.95
N THR A 43 9.48 -12.90 -27.23
CA THR A 43 9.69 -14.35 -27.18
C THR A 43 8.92 -14.94 -25.99
N SER A 44 7.85 -15.68 -26.27
CA SER A 44 6.95 -16.26 -25.24
C SER A 44 7.70 -17.08 -24.18
N VAL A 45 8.81 -17.69 -24.55
CA VAL A 45 9.72 -18.48 -23.70
C VAL A 45 10.34 -17.72 -22.53
N GLU A 46 10.46 -16.40 -22.65
CA GLU A 46 10.99 -15.51 -21.62
C GLU A 46 9.90 -14.98 -20.70
N ASN A 47 8.64 -15.28 -20.99
CA ASN A 47 7.50 -14.91 -20.17
C ASN A 47 6.90 -16.15 -19.51
N ILE A 48 6.26 -15.96 -18.36
CA ILE A 48 5.52 -17.00 -17.63
C ILE A 48 4.18 -16.42 -17.24
N ARG A 49 3.11 -17.16 -17.53
CA ARG A 49 1.75 -16.83 -17.12
C ARG A 49 1.44 -17.46 -15.76
N SER A 50 0.74 -16.71 -14.92
CA SER A 50 0.20 -17.23 -13.67
C SER A 50 -0.81 -18.37 -13.94
N PRO A 51 -0.73 -19.50 -13.22
CA PRO A 51 -1.72 -20.58 -13.36
C PRO A 51 -3.04 -20.27 -12.62
N CYS A 52 -2.99 -19.41 -11.59
CA CYS A 52 -4.07 -19.28 -10.60
C CYS A 52 -4.94 -18.03 -10.75
N CYS A 53 -4.56 -17.07 -11.59
CA CYS A 53 -5.34 -15.85 -11.83
C CYS A 53 -5.28 -15.46 -13.31
N SER A 54 -6.38 -14.93 -13.85
CA SER A 54 -6.45 -14.49 -15.24
C SER A 54 -5.55 -13.27 -15.48
N GLN A 55 -4.88 -13.24 -16.63
CA GLN A 55 -4.10 -12.11 -17.21
C GLN A 55 -2.71 -11.79 -16.62
N ALA A 56 -2.34 -12.30 -15.44
CA ALA A 56 -1.01 -11.99 -14.92
C ALA A 56 0.10 -12.73 -15.69
N ILE A 57 0.96 -11.97 -16.37
CA ILE A 57 2.16 -12.46 -17.05
C ILE A 57 3.38 -11.74 -16.47
N TYR A 58 4.49 -12.46 -16.40
CA TYR A 58 5.74 -11.97 -15.83
C TYR A 58 6.90 -12.35 -16.73
N HIS A 59 7.94 -11.52 -16.77
CA HIS A 59 9.22 -12.00 -17.26
C HIS A 59 9.73 -13.11 -16.34
N ARG A 60 10.25 -14.17 -16.95
CA ARG A 60 10.90 -15.28 -16.27
C ARG A 60 12.02 -14.80 -15.35
N LYS A 61 12.79 -13.78 -15.77
CA LYS A 61 13.85 -13.16 -14.96
C LYS A 61 13.29 -12.46 -13.71
N CYS A 62 12.18 -11.73 -13.85
CA CYS A 62 11.53 -11.04 -12.74
C CYS A 62 10.98 -12.04 -11.72
N ILE A 63 10.33 -13.10 -12.17
CA ILE A 63 9.88 -14.19 -11.29
C ILE A 63 11.05 -14.88 -10.59
N GLN A 64 12.16 -15.13 -11.30
CA GLN A 64 13.33 -15.75 -10.70
C GLN A 64 13.95 -14.88 -9.61
N LYS A 65 14.02 -13.55 -9.81
CA LYS A 65 14.45 -12.59 -8.78
C LYS A 65 13.49 -12.59 -7.59
N TYR A 66 12.19 -12.54 -7.85
CA TYR A 66 11.15 -12.60 -6.81
C TYR A 66 11.23 -13.89 -5.99
N ALA A 67 11.40 -15.05 -6.63
CA ALA A 67 11.62 -16.32 -5.94
C ALA A 67 12.88 -16.30 -5.06
N HIS A 68 13.96 -15.70 -5.56
CA HIS A 68 15.22 -15.63 -4.82
C HIS A 68 15.17 -14.72 -3.59
N THR A 69 14.42 -13.62 -3.66
CA THR A 69 14.25 -12.67 -2.55
C THR A 69 13.23 -13.16 -1.54
N SER A 70 12.10 -13.74 -1.98
CA SER A 70 11.03 -14.20 -1.07
C SER A 70 11.26 -15.60 -0.50
N ALA A 71 12.05 -16.43 -1.17
CA ALA A 71 12.32 -17.80 -0.77
C ALA A 71 11.04 -18.64 -0.54
N LYS A 72 11.20 -19.88 -0.10
CA LYS A 72 10.10 -20.86 -0.04
C LYS A 72 8.90 -20.41 0.80
N HIS A 73 9.13 -19.73 1.92
CA HIS A 73 8.07 -19.40 2.87
C HIS A 73 7.19 -18.21 2.45
N PHE A 74 7.72 -17.29 1.64
CA PHE A 74 6.98 -16.09 1.22
C PHE A 74 6.70 -16.03 -0.29
N PHE A 75 7.20 -17.00 -1.07
CA PHE A 75 6.91 -17.09 -2.49
C PHE A 75 5.48 -17.55 -2.75
N LYS A 76 4.68 -16.64 -3.32
CA LYS A 76 3.25 -16.81 -3.61
C LYS A 76 2.89 -15.97 -4.83
N CYS A 77 1.71 -16.16 -5.41
CA CYS A 77 1.29 -15.31 -6.53
C CYS A 77 1.27 -13.83 -6.11
N PRO A 78 1.98 -12.92 -6.80
CA PRO A 78 1.98 -11.50 -6.48
C PRO A 78 0.61 -10.83 -6.61
N GLN A 79 -0.32 -11.43 -7.36
CA GLN A 79 -1.65 -10.86 -7.63
C GLN A 79 -2.72 -11.39 -6.67
N CYS A 80 -2.87 -12.70 -6.54
CA CYS A 80 -3.93 -13.29 -5.72
C CYS A 80 -3.44 -13.99 -4.45
N ASN A 81 -2.15 -13.88 -4.11
CA ASN A 81 -1.53 -14.53 -2.94
C ASN A 81 -1.65 -16.07 -2.90
N ASN A 82 -2.00 -16.75 -4.01
CA ASN A 82 -2.03 -18.21 -4.09
C ASN A 82 -0.67 -18.82 -3.70
N ARG A 83 -0.68 -19.79 -2.77
CA ARG A 83 0.52 -20.41 -2.20
C ARG A 83 0.75 -21.85 -2.65
N GLU A 84 -0.08 -22.38 -3.54
CA GLU A 84 -0.06 -23.80 -3.90
C GLU A 84 0.20 -24.01 -5.38
N GLU A 85 -0.74 -23.57 -6.21
CA GLU A 85 -0.70 -23.74 -7.66
C GLU A 85 0.41 -22.89 -8.27
N PHE A 86 0.53 -21.64 -7.82
CA PHE A 86 1.54 -20.72 -8.34
C PHE A 86 2.97 -21.23 -8.10
N PRO A 87 3.43 -21.51 -6.86
CA PRO A 87 4.77 -22.05 -6.64
C PRO A 87 5.03 -23.37 -7.38
N ARG A 88 4.04 -24.25 -7.44
CA ARG A 88 4.14 -25.53 -8.16
C ARG A 88 4.38 -25.33 -9.65
N GLU A 89 3.64 -24.42 -10.28
CA GLU A 89 3.84 -24.08 -11.69
C GLU A 89 5.18 -23.40 -11.93
N MET A 90 5.60 -22.49 -11.06
CA MET A 90 6.91 -21.84 -11.19
C MET A 90 8.05 -22.86 -11.13
N LEU A 91 7.99 -23.82 -10.19
CA LEU A 91 8.93 -24.95 -10.14
C LEU A 91 8.88 -25.81 -11.40
N ARG A 92 7.67 -26.17 -11.88
CA ARG A 92 7.49 -26.93 -13.13
C ARG A 92 8.13 -26.19 -14.30
N MET A 93 7.95 -24.88 -14.35
CA MET A 93 8.52 -24.02 -15.38
C MET A 93 10.02 -23.82 -15.21
N GLY A 94 10.67 -24.34 -14.15
CA GLY A 94 12.11 -24.27 -13.94
C GLY A 94 12.58 -22.99 -13.25
N ILE A 95 11.72 -22.36 -12.45
CA ILE A 95 12.11 -21.30 -11.51
C ILE A 95 12.65 -21.96 -10.25
N HIS A 96 13.87 -21.59 -9.87
CA HIS A 96 14.47 -22.07 -8.61
C HIS A 96 13.95 -21.25 -7.43
N ILE A 97 13.36 -21.92 -6.43
CA ILE A 97 12.87 -21.32 -5.18
C ILE A 97 13.76 -21.84 -4.03
N PRO A 98 14.62 -21.01 -3.44
CA PRO A 98 15.54 -21.46 -2.40
C PRO A 98 14.82 -21.76 -1.09
N ASP A 99 15.26 -22.81 -0.40
CA ASP A 99 14.79 -23.19 0.95
C ASP A 99 15.66 -22.49 2.00
N ARG A 100 15.33 -21.22 2.27
CA ARG A 100 15.96 -20.34 3.26
C ARG A 100 14.96 -19.26 3.69
N ASP A 101 15.31 -18.44 4.67
CA ASP A 101 14.55 -17.25 4.99
C ASP A 101 14.57 -16.24 3.84
N ALA A 102 13.54 -15.41 3.75
CA ALA A 102 13.50 -14.35 2.75
C ALA A 102 14.68 -13.39 2.96
N ALA A 103 15.20 -12.83 1.87
CA ALA A 103 16.38 -11.98 1.90
C ALA A 103 16.21 -10.78 2.84
N TRP A 104 14.99 -10.23 2.94
CA TRP A 104 14.67 -9.11 3.83
C TRP A 104 14.63 -9.49 5.32
N GLU A 105 14.53 -10.76 5.68
CA GLU A 105 14.62 -11.20 7.09
C GLU A 105 16.08 -11.29 7.55
N LEU A 106 17.02 -11.39 6.61
CA LEU A 106 18.45 -11.55 6.89
C LEU A 106 19.19 -10.20 6.96
N GLU A 107 18.63 -9.15 6.36
CA GLU A 107 19.25 -7.82 6.31
C GLU A 107 19.09 -7.11 7.66
N PRO A 108 20.20 -6.75 8.36
CA PRO A 108 20.13 -6.04 9.62
C PRO A 108 19.41 -4.70 9.47
N GLY A 109 18.31 -4.52 10.18
CA GLY A 109 17.54 -3.28 10.11
C GLY A 109 16.72 -3.12 8.83
N ALA A 110 16.38 -4.21 8.13
CA ALA A 110 15.51 -4.22 6.93
C ALA A 110 14.20 -3.43 7.07
N PHE A 111 13.70 -3.28 8.30
CA PHE A 111 12.45 -2.60 8.61
C PHE A 111 12.65 -1.25 9.31
N SER A 112 13.89 -0.76 9.43
CA SER A 112 14.20 0.47 10.18
C SER A 112 13.45 1.69 9.66
N GLU A 113 13.33 1.80 8.33
CA GLU A 113 12.61 2.88 7.66
C GLU A 113 11.11 2.84 7.96
N LEU A 114 10.51 1.64 8.13
CA LEU A 114 9.09 1.50 8.47
C LEU A 114 8.76 2.06 9.87
N TYR A 115 9.76 2.17 10.75
CA TYR A 115 9.60 2.77 12.08
C TYR A 115 9.82 4.29 12.08
N GLN A 116 10.32 4.86 10.98
CA GLN A 116 10.50 6.29 10.86
C GLN A 116 9.15 6.94 10.54
N ARG A 117 8.58 7.61 11.54
CA ARG A 117 7.47 8.53 11.29
C ARG A 117 8.01 9.78 10.62
N TYR A 118 7.21 10.33 9.72
CA TYR A 118 7.46 11.64 9.14
C TYR A 118 7.54 12.70 10.25
N LYS A 119 8.52 13.60 10.17
CA LYS A 119 8.90 14.50 11.27
C LYS A 119 9.11 15.95 10.84
N HIS A 120 8.78 16.29 9.59
CA HIS A 120 9.00 17.62 9.04
C HIS A 120 7.67 18.40 8.94
N CYS A 121 7.75 19.73 9.06
CA CYS A 121 6.63 20.62 8.82
C CYS A 121 6.68 21.19 7.39
N ASP A 122 5.72 20.77 6.58
CA ASP A 122 5.54 21.11 5.16
C ASP A 122 4.67 22.35 4.94
N ALA A 123 4.24 23.02 6.00
CA ALA A 123 3.50 24.27 5.87
C ALA A 123 4.29 25.27 5.02
N PRO A 124 3.66 25.99 4.07
CA PRO A 124 4.35 26.98 3.25
C PRO A 124 5.17 27.97 4.09
N ILE A 125 4.63 28.36 5.24
CA ILE A 125 5.30 29.18 6.25
C ILE A 125 5.31 28.40 7.57
N CYS A 126 6.51 28.13 8.09
CA CYS A 126 6.67 27.56 9.43
C CYS A 126 6.80 28.69 10.45
N LEU A 127 5.94 28.69 11.45
CA LEU A 127 5.91 29.69 12.52
C LEU A 127 6.76 29.27 13.74
N TYR A 128 7.23 28.03 13.79
CA TYR A 128 7.97 27.50 14.94
C TYR A 128 9.44 27.92 14.89
N GLN A 129 9.91 28.62 15.92
CA GLN A 129 11.25 29.20 15.98
C GLN A 129 12.36 28.14 16.03
N GLN A 130 12.05 26.95 16.55
CA GLN A 130 12.95 25.81 16.68
C GLN A 130 13.14 25.06 15.35
N GLY A 131 12.46 25.49 14.29
CA GLY A 131 12.57 24.94 12.95
C GLY A 131 11.51 23.89 12.61
N ARG A 132 11.59 23.38 11.38
CA ARG A 132 10.56 22.50 10.79
C ARG A 132 10.61 21.06 11.29
N ASP A 133 11.77 20.59 11.72
CA ASP A 133 12.00 19.21 12.23
C ASP A 133 11.81 19.08 13.75
N SER A 134 11.55 20.20 14.43
CA SER A 134 11.30 20.27 15.87
C SER A 134 9.79 20.29 16.12
N PHE A 135 9.30 19.59 17.14
CA PHE A 135 7.89 19.59 17.51
C PHE A 135 7.70 19.17 18.97
N GLU A 136 6.55 19.51 19.53
CA GLU A 136 6.15 19.13 20.89
C GLU A 136 5.22 17.90 20.85
N ASP A 137 5.11 17.16 21.95
CA ASP A 137 4.17 16.03 22.03
C ASP A 137 2.71 16.51 22.07
N GLU A 138 2.48 17.68 22.67
CA GLU A 138 1.17 18.32 22.83
C GLU A 138 1.22 19.81 22.48
N GLY A 139 0.08 20.49 22.46
CA GLY A 139 0.01 21.94 22.19
C GLY A 139 -0.01 22.31 20.70
N GLN A 140 0.31 23.58 20.42
CA GLN A 140 0.21 24.20 19.08
C GLN A 140 1.37 23.80 18.15
N TRP A 141 2.50 23.40 18.74
CA TRP A 141 3.71 22.98 18.01
C TRP A 141 3.81 21.47 17.86
N ARG A 142 2.76 20.72 18.21
CA ARG A 142 2.72 19.30 17.87
C ARG A 142 2.65 19.12 16.36
N LEU A 143 3.36 18.11 15.88
CA LEU A 143 3.29 17.71 14.48
C LEU A 143 2.02 16.90 14.22
N VAL A 144 1.24 17.32 13.23
CA VAL A 144 0.06 16.61 12.75
C VAL A 144 0.37 16.05 11.37
N LEU A 145 0.23 14.74 11.21
CA LEU A 145 0.44 14.08 9.92
C LEU A 145 -0.86 14.04 9.11
N CYS A 146 -0.72 14.02 7.79
CA CYS A 146 -1.84 13.87 6.88
C CYS A 146 -2.56 12.55 7.17
N ALA A 147 -3.87 12.60 7.39
CA ALA A 147 -4.68 11.44 7.73
C ALA A 147 -4.78 10.42 6.58
N THR A 148 -4.53 10.86 5.35
CA THR A 148 -4.65 10.05 4.14
C THR A 148 -3.33 9.37 3.77
N CYS A 149 -2.25 10.14 3.62
CA CYS A 149 -0.97 9.59 3.16
C CYS A 149 0.05 9.37 4.28
N GLY A 150 -0.04 10.09 5.40
CA GLY A 150 0.98 10.05 6.47
C GLY A 150 2.36 10.57 6.07
N SER A 151 2.59 10.91 4.80
CA SER A 151 3.88 11.33 4.23
C SER A 151 4.12 12.84 4.28
N HIS A 152 3.15 13.60 4.75
CA HIS A 152 3.26 15.04 4.98
C HIS A 152 2.91 15.36 6.42
N GLY A 153 3.52 16.42 6.95
CA GLY A 153 3.31 16.89 8.31
C GLY A 153 3.18 18.40 8.38
N THR A 154 2.46 18.89 9.38
CA THR A 154 2.42 20.32 9.70
C THR A 154 2.33 20.52 11.20
N HIS A 155 2.92 21.59 11.73
CA HIS A 155 2.57 22.02 13.07
C HIS A 155 1.13 22.53 13.07
N ARG A 156 0.41 22.34 14.17
CA ARG A 156 -1.00 22.77 14.22
C ARG A 156 -1.17 24.24 13.87
N GLU A 157 -0.33 25.10 14.45
CA GLU A 157 -0.42 26.54 14.25
C GLU A 157 -0.06 26.93 12.80
N CYS A 158 0.92 26.26 12.19
CA CYS A 158 1.38 26.54 10.83
C CYS A 158 0.32 26.26 9.75
N SER A 159 -0.74 25.51 10.07
CA SER A 159 -1.85 25.25 9.15
C SER A 159 -3.22 25.49 9.78
N SER A 160 -3.28 26.27 10.87
CA SER A 160 -4.51 26.64 11.57
C SER A 160 -5.40 25.42 11.91
N VAL A 161 -4.77 24.29 12.29
CA VAL A 161 -5.46 23.04 12.59
C VAL A 161 -6.23 23.20 13.89
N ARG A 162 -7.56 23.25 13.80
CA ARG A 162 -8.45 23.50 14.95
C ARG A 162 -8.13 22.60 16.14
N PRO A 163 -8.23 23.11 17.39
CA PRO A 163 -8.01 22.37 18.64
C PRO A 163 -8.74 21.02 18.70
N ASN A 164 -9.95 20.96 18.17
CA ASN A 164 -10.82 19.78 18.20
C ASN A 164 -10.86 19.01 16.86
N SER A 165 -10.03 19.37 15.88
CA SER A 165 -9.98 18.62 14.63
C SER A 165 -9.37 17.25 14.86
N LYS A 166 -10.07 16.20 14.42
CA LYS A 166 -9.58 14.82 14.48
C LYS A 166 -8.65 14.46 13.31
N LYS A 167 -8.65 15.25 12.24
CA LYS A 167 -7.91 14.96 11.00
C LYS A 167 -7.41 16.24 10.34
N TRP A 168 -6.25 16.14 9.68
CA TRP A 168 -5.70 17.14 8.77
C TRP A 168 -5.28 16.40 7.49
N GLU A 169 -5.46 17.03 6.34
CA GLU A 169 -5.12 16.49 5.03
C GLU A 169 -4.18 17.47 4.33
N CYS A 170 -3.12 16.95 3.70
CA CYS A 170 -2.20 17.78 2.92
C CYS A 170 -2.85 18.20 1.59
N ARG A 171 -2.27 19.20 0.92
CA ARG A 171 -2.78 19.74 -0.35
C ARG A 171 -3.03 18.67 -1.41
N GLU A 172 -2.14 17.68 -1.51
CA GLU A 172 -2.23 16.59 -2.50
C GLU A 172 -3.34 15.58 -2.20
N CYS A 173 -3.76 15.49 -0.93
CA CYS A 173 -4.79 14.54 -0.48
C CYS A 173 -6.16 15.21 -0.31
N LEU A 174 -6.20 16.53 -0.25
CA LEU A 174 -7.46 17.25 -0.32
C LEU A 174 -8.09 16.98 -1.69
N PRO A 175 -9.40 16.73 -1.75
CA PRO A 175 -10.07 16.69 -3.04
C PRO A 175 -9.84 18.05 -3.70
N ASP A 176 -9.27 18.06 -4.91
CA ASP A 176 -9.39 19.22 -5.77
C ASP A 176 -10.89 19.49 -5.84
N SER A 177 -11.32 20.63 -5.30
CA SER A 177 -12.66 21.13 -5.52
C SER A 177 -12.80 21.23 -7.02
N THR A 178 -13.46 20.23 -7.61
CA THR A 178 -13.72 20.14 -9.03
C THR A 178 -14.33 21.46 -9.44
N MET A 179 -13.61 22.20 -10.28
CA MET A 179 -14.17 23.29 -11.05
C MET A 179 -15.51 22.83 -11.57
N ASP A 180 -16.56 23.54 -11.14
CA ASP A 180 -17.93 23.30 -11.53
C ASP A 180 -17.97 23.08 -13.04
N TYR A 181 -18.49 21.91 -13.45
CA TYR A 181 -18.85 21.63 -14.81
C TYR A 181 -19.93 22.64 -15.19
N VAL A 182 -19.54 23.77 -15.76
CA VAL A 182 -20.46 24.73 -16.37
C VAL A 182 -21.09 23.98 -17.53
N SER A 183 -22.36 23.60 -17.38
CA SER A 183 -23.15 23.09 -18.50
C SER A 183 -23.23 24.18 -19.57
N GLU A 184 -22.49 23.99 -20.65
CA GLU A 184 -22.71 24.69 -21.91
C GLU A 184 -23.99 24.13 -22.54
N ASP A 185 -25.11 24.81 -22.32
CA ASP A 185 -26.19 24.88 -23.31
C ASP A 185 -26.91 26.23 -23.18
N SER A 186 -26.68 27.12 -24.15
CA SER A 186 -27.72 27.92 -24.79
C SER A 186 -27.08 28.79 -25.85
N ALA A 187 -27.34 28.44 -27.11
CA ALA A 187 -27.27 29.38 -28.20
C ALA A 187 -28.33 30.49 -28.03
N ASP A 188 -28.01 31.63 -28.65
CA ASP A 188 -28.90 32.66 -29.19
C ASP A 188 -29.52 33.74 -28.27
N VAL A 189 -28.89 34.92 -28.41
CA VAL A 189 -29.30 36.29 -28.07
C VAL A 189 -30.46 36.74 -28.98
N PRO A 190 -31.46 37.50 -28.48
CA PRO A 190 -31.50 38.94 -28.81
C PRO A 190 -31.92 39.92 -27.68
N CYS A 191 -31.24 41.08 -27.72
CA CYS A 191 -31.54 42.43 -27.19
C CYS A 191 -33.04 42.80 -27.14
N CYS A 192 -33.62 43.66 -26.29
CA CYS A 192 -33.15 44.91 -25.66
C CYS A 192 -34.17 45.45 -24.63
N SER A 193 -33.72 46.43 -23.83
CA SER A 193 -34.48 47.55 -23.21
C SER A 193 -35.22 47.37 -21.86
N SER A 194 -34.50 47.74 -20.79
CA SER A 194 -34.88 48.69 -19.71
C SER A 194 -36.28 48.70 -19.08
N ALA A 195 -36.37 48.45 -17.76
CA ALA A 195 -36.82 49.41 -16.73
C ALA A 195 -37.00 48.76 -15.32
N PHE A 196 -36.39 49.40 -14.31
CA PHE A 196 -36.78 49.62 -12.89
C PHE A 196 -37.38 48.52 -11.96
N GLN A 197 -36.77 48.49 -10.76
CA GLN A 197 -37.04 47.89 -9.43
C GLN A 197 -38.49 47.99 -8.86
N PRO A 198 -38.79 47.58 -7.59
CA PRO A 198 -38.37 46.44 -6.74
C PRO A 198 -39.55 45.74 -5.97
N GLN A 199 -39.25 44.66 -5.22
CA GLN A 199 -39.97 44.05 -4.07
C GLN A 199 -41.48 43.71 -4.24
N GLU A 200 -41.94 42.53 -3.84
CA GLU A 200 -42.50 42.30 -2.50
C GLU A 200 -42.68 40.80 -2.23
N HIS A 201 -42.84 40.56 -0.94
CA HIS A 201 -42.77 39.31 -0.20
C HIS A 201 -44.09 38.50 -0.25
N ILE A 202 -44.09 37.32 0.39
CA ILE A 202 -45.24 36.62 1.03
C ILE A 202 -45.65 35.26 0.42
N SER A 203 -45.17 34.19 1.10
CA SER A 203 -45.89 33.02 1.67
C SER A 203 -46.69 32.07 0.73
N ARG A 204 -46.90 30.77 0.97
CA ARG A 204 -46.53 29.74 1.96
C ARG A 204 -47.31 28.49 1.53
N ALA A 205 -46.85 27.31 1.99
CA ALA A 205 -47.62 26.06 2.18
C ALA A 205 -47.99 25.32 0.88
N THR A 206 -48.07 24.00 0.77
CA THR A 206 -48.24 22.85 1.70
C THR A 206 -47.88 21.62 0.83
N ASP A 207 -46.99 20.73 1.26
CA ASP A 207 -47.27 19.44 1.93
C ASP A 207 -47.33 18.23 0.97
N LEU A 208 -46.91 17.08 1.53
CA LEU A 208 -47.10 15.68 1.11
C LEU A 208 -46.24 15.21 -0.08
N GLU A 209 -45.59 14.05 -0.09
CA GLU A 209 -45.58 12.88 0.80
C GLU A 209 -44.41 11.97 0.37
N GLU A 210 -43.99 11.06 1.26
CA GLU A 210 -43.53 9.66 1.03
C GLU A 210 -42.61 9.33 -0.19
N ASN A 211 -41.56 8.51 -0.12
CA ASN A 211 -41.31 7.31 0.66
C ASN A 211 -39.87 6.80 0.38
N ALA A 212 -39.41 5.89 1.24
CA ALA A 212 -38.47 4.78 0.98
C ALA A 212 -37.01 5.15 0.61
N GLY A 213 -36.04 4.93 1.51
CA GLY A 213 -35.39 3.63 1.71
C GLY A 213 -34.06 3.61 0.92
N SER A 214 -32.89 3.26 1.41
CA SER A 214 -32.55 2.28 2.43
C SER A 214 -31.18 2.56 3.04
N SER A 215 -31.13 2.22 4.33
CA SER A 215 -30.00 2.05 5.23
C SER A 215 -28.82 1.27 4.62
N TRP A 216 -27.60 1.79 4.79
CA TRP A 216 -26.36 1.01 4.75
C TRP A 216 -25.54 1.30 6.00
N THR A 217 -25.80 0.54 7.08
CA THR A 217 -24.91 0.40 8.23
C THR A 217 -24.72 -1.07 8.57
N GLU A 218 -23.54 -1.61 8.26
CA GLU A 218 -22.98 -2.83 8.88
C GLU A 218 -21.49 -2.89 8.49
N TRP A 219 -20.52 -2.38 9.27
CA TRP A 219 -20.00 -2.83 10.57
C TRP A 219 -19.74 -4.34 10.65
N ILE A 220 -18.64 -4.78 10.04
CA ILE A 220 -18.04 -6.10 10.29
C ILE A 220 -17.25 -6.04 11.61
N ARG A 221 -17.82 -6.67 12.64
CA ARG A 221 -17.17 -7.07 13.89
C ARG A 221 -16.63 -8.50 13.73
N PRO A 222 -15.34 -8.77 14.00
CA PRO A 222 -14.86 -10.15 14.08
C PRO A 222 -15.24 -10.80 15.41
N SER A 223 -15.90 -11.95 15.34
CA SER A 223 -16.25 -12.81 16.46
C SER A 223 -15.03 -13.51 17.04
N LEU A 224 -14.87 -13.44 18.36
CA LEU A 224 -14.00 -14.31 19.14
C LEU A 224 -14.46 -15.77 19.00
N SER A 225 -13.50 -16.67 18.79
CA SER A 225 -13.64 -18.11 19.00
C SER A 225 -12.48 -18.58 19.87
N GLU A 226 -12.86 -19.18 20.98
CA GLU A 226 -12.03 -19.67 22.08
C GLU A 226 -11.19 -20.88 21.67
N LYS A 227 -9.99 -21.00 22.26
CA LYS A 227 -9.31 -22.29 22.45
C LYS A 227 -8.67 -22.35 23.84
N PRO A 228 -8.55 -23.56 24.42
CA PRO A 228 -8.42 -23.77 25.85
C PRO A 228 -6.98 -23.74 26.36
N GLU A 229 -6.93 -23.74 27.69
CA GLU A 229 -5.81 -23.65 28.61
C GLU A 229 -4.69 -24.68 28.36
N SER A 230 -3.43 -24.24 28.51
CA SER A 230 -2.33 -25.12 28.93
C SER A 230 -1.26 -24.31 29.66
N SER A 231 -1.09 -24.66 30.93
CA SER A 231 -0.11 -24.21 31.91
C SER A 231 1.34 -24.24 31.44
N GLY A 232 2.12 -23.23 31.80
CA GLY A 232 3.57 -23.23 31.62
C GLY A 232 4.24 -21.95 32.12
N GLY A 233 4.27 -21.74 33.43
CA GLY A 233 5.02 -20.62 34.00
C GLY A 233 6.54 -20.80 33.89
N ARG A 234 7.27 -19.71 33.59
CA ARG A 234 8.40 -19.21 34.41
C ARG A 234 9.09 -17.99 33.77
N ARG A 235 9.13 -16.93 34.61
CA ARG A 235 10.27 -16.04 34.91
C ARG A 235 10.75 -15.04 33.84
N ARG A 236 10.30 -13.80 34.06
CA ARG A 236 11.06 -12.55 33.88
C ARG A 236 12.54 -12.73 34.27
N ARG A 237 13.46 -12.27 33.40
CA ARG A 237 14.79 -11.81 33.83
C ARG A 237 15.02 -10.41 33.28
N SER A 238 15.25 -9.50 34.20
CA SER A 238 15.59 -8.10 33.98
C SER A 238 16.96 -7.95 33.34
N TRP A 239 17.10 -6.98 32.45
CA TRP A 239 18.36 -6.44 31.99
C TRP A 239 19.16 -5.86 33.17
N ARG A 240 20.46 -6.19 33.24
CA ARG A 240 21.43 -5.52 34.11
C ARG A 240 22.66 -5.18 33.27
N SER A 241 22.84 -3.89 33.04
CA SER A 241 24.01 -3.29 32.40
C SER A 241 25.26 -3.55 33.25
N LYS A 242 26.34 -4.02 32.61
CA LYS A 242 27.70 -3.94 33.15
C LYS A 242 28.52 -3.05 32.22
N GLY A 243 28.88 -1.87 32.72
CA GLY A 243 29.83 -0.98 32.08
C GLY A 243 31.22 -1.61 32.06
N VAL A 244 31.93 -1.41 30.95
CA VAL A 244 33.35 -1.70 30.80
C VAL A 244 34.04 -0.36 30.59
N THR A 245 34.82 0.04 31.58
CA THR A 245 35.75 1.17 31.51
C THR A 245 36.93 0.79 30.61
N LYS A 246 37.14 1.52 29.51
CA LYS A 246 38.39 1.47 28.74
C LYS A 246 39.16 2.77 28.95
N ASN A 247 40.21 2.66 29.75
CA ASN A 247 41.27 3.63 29.89
C ASN A 247 42.30 3.32 28.80
N CYS A 248 42.63 4.26 27.92
CA CYS A 248 43.81 4.12 27.07
C CYS A 248 44.52 5.46 26.89
N LYS A 249 45.83 5.38 27.13
CA LYS A 249 46.77 6.47 27.36
C LYS A 249 47.14 7.19 26.08
N LYS A 250 47.35 8.50 26.24
CA LYS A 250 48.01 9.41 25.30
C LYS A 250 49.51 9.10 25.28
N SER A 251 50.07 8.82 24.11
CA SER A 251 51.52 8.81 23.87
C SER A 251 51.88 10.02 23.00
N LYS A 252 53.08 10.53 23.28
CA LYS A 252 53.72 11.79 22.86
C LYS A 252 53.50 12.22 21.42
#